data_AF-B4FEZ3-F1
#
_entry.id   AF-B4FEZ3-F1
#
_cell.length_a   1.000
_cell.length_b   1.000
_cell.length_c   1.000
_cell.angle_alpha   90.00
_cell.angle_beta   90.00
_cell.angle_gamma   90.00
#
_symmetry.space_group_name_H-M   'P 1'
#
loop_
_entity.id
_entity.type
_entity.pdbx_description
1 polymer ?
#
loop_
_entity_poly.entity_id
_entity_poly.type
_entity_poly.pdbx_seq_one_letter_code
_entity_poly.pdbx_strand_id
1 'polypeptide(L)'
;MAATLLPTLSPPVSRAAAAFLLRRAPLKPSHYVHPPSTLRRLLISSYPAIPAMCPLSTMSSTTAARAVPVRRDLLMLGIETSCDDTAAAVVRGDGEILSQVVSSQADLLARYGGVAPKMAEEAHALVIDQVVQKALDDAKLSESDLSAVAVTIGPGLSLCLRVGVHKARQVAKAFGLPIVGVHHMEAHALVSRLANKDLDFPFLALLISGGHNLLVLAHGLGHYIQLGTTIDDAIGEAYDKSARWLGLDMRKGGGPALEELALEGDPNAVKFRVPMRQHKDCNFSYAGLKTQVRLAIESKNLCTEDIPVSAASEEDRQSRANIAASFQRVAVLHLEERCERAVEWALNMEPSIKYFVTQIS
;
A
#
# COMPACT_ATOMS: atom_id res chain seq x y z
N MET A 1 -1.19 -28.53 -15.93
CA MET A 1 -0.42 -28.63 -17.19
C MET A 1 0.20 -27.28 -17.47
N ALA A 2 1.52 -27.26 -17.75
CA ALA A 2 2.31 -26.18 -18.37
C ALA A 2 2.33 -24.82 -17.62
N ALA A 3 3.40 -24.36 -16.97
CA ALA A 3 4.69 -23.99 -17.56
C ALA A 3 4.53 -23.36 -18.95
N THR A 4 4.41 -22.03 -19.01
CA THR A 4 4.97 -21.07 -20.00
C THR A 4 4.07 -19.82 -19.98
N LEU A 5 4.64 -18.65 -19.65
CA LEU A 5 4.40 -17.33 -20.26
C LEU A 5 5.01 -16.25 -19.35
N LEU A 6 6.30 -15.99 -19.57
CA LEU A 6 6.87 -14.66 -19.41
C LEU A 6 6.16 -13.73 -20.40
N PRO A 7 5.66 -12.55 -20.00
CA PRO A 7 5.62 -11.40 -20.89
C PRO A 7 6.89 -10.59 -20.67
N THR A 8 7.65 -10.47 -21.74
CA THR A 8 8.61 -9.40 -21.99
C THR A 8 7.91 -8.05 -21.83
N LEU A 9 8.05 -7.42 -20.66
CA LEU A 9 7.83 -5.99 -20.50
C LEU A 9 9.17 -5.29 -20.60
N SER A 10 9.44 -4.72 -21.77
CA SER A 10 10.43 -3.65 -21.91
C SER A 10 9.93 -2.43 -21.13
N PRO A 11 10.71 -1.84 -20.21
CA PRO A 11 10.32 -0.62 -19.52
C PRO A 11 10.72 0.60 -20.36
N PRO A 12 9.79 1.52 -20.58
CA PRO A 12 10.11 2.92 -20.33
C PRO A 12 8.89 3.56 -19.66
N VAL A 13 8.89 3.87 -18.37
CA VAL A 13 9.14 5.24 -17.86
C VAL A 13 9.67 5.21 -16.41
N SER A 14 9.63 4.07 -15.71
CA SER A 14 9.97 3.96 -14.29
C SER A 14 11.45 4.24 -13.96
N ARG A 15 12.38 3.95 -14.89
CA ARG A 15 13.80 4.31 -14.72
C ARG A 15 14.07 5.80 -14.93
N ALA A 16 13.26 6.49 -15.73
CA ALA A 16 13.46 7.92 -15.99
C ALA A 16 13.00 8.76 -14.79
N ALA A 17 11.88 8.42 -14.15
CA ALA A 17 11.40 9.12 -12.96
C ALA A 17 12.37 8.95 -11.77
N ALA A 18 12.79 7.72 -11.46
CA ALA A 18 13.74 7.47 -10.37
C ALA A 18 15.14 8.09 -10.61
N ALA A 19 15.62 8.11 -11.86
CA ALA A 19 16.92 8.73 -12.19
C ALA A 19 16.86 10.26 -12.33
N PHE A 20 15.69 10.82 -12.66
CA PHE A 20 15.48 12.27 -12.76
C PHE A 20 15.37 12.93 -11.37
N LEU A 21 14.78 12.22 -10.40
CA LEU A 21 14.63 12.68 -9.02
C LEU A 21 15.96 12.81 -8.25
N LEU A 22 16.99 12.06 -8.64
CA LEU A 22 18.29 12.05 -7.95
C LEU A 22 19.35 13.00 -8.54
N ARG A 23 19.03 13.79 -9.58
CA ARG A 23 20.03 14.54 -10.37
C ARG A 23 19.98 16.08 -10.31
N ARG A 24 19.27 16.70 -9.37
CA ARG A 24 19.33 18.17 -9.20
C ARG A 24 20.20 18.58 -8.00
N ALA A 25 21.31 19.26 -8.34
CA ALA A 25 22.20 19.97 -7.42
C ALA A 25 21.51 21.19 -6.75
N PRO A 26 22.05 21.72 -5.64
CA PRO A 26 21.25 22.41 -4.62
C PRO A 26 20.89 23.85 -4.98
N LEU A 27 19.67 24.25 -4.62
CA LEU A 27 19.24 25.64 -4.59
C LEU A 27 19.70 26.30 -3.26
N LYS A 28 20.15 27.56 -3.36
CA LYS A 28 20.76 28.36 -2.28
C LYS A 28 19.80 28.59 -1.09
N PRO A 29 20.33 28.77 0.14
CA PRO A 29 19.52 29.01 1.32
C PRO A 29 18.92 30.42 1.32
N SER A 30 17.61 30.49 1.59
CA SER A 30 16.91 31.75 1.89
C SER A 30 16.86 31.97 3.40
N HIS A 31 17.28 33.15 3.84
CA HIS A 31 17.31 33.58 5.23
C HIS A 31 15.90 33.69 5.82
N TYR A 32 15.62 32.95 6.88
CA TYR A 32 14.46 33.17 7.74
C TYR A 32 14.80 34.16 8.86
N VAL A 33 13.99 35.21 8.97
CA VAL A 33 14.04 36.22 10.04
C VAL A 33 12.95 35.88 11.07
N HIS A 34 13.33 35.70 12.34
CA HIS A 34 12.40 35.58 13.46
C HIS A 34 11.81 36.95 13.84
N PRO A 35 10.52 37.05 14.23
CA PRO A 35 9.99 38.26 14.84
C PRO A 35 10.32 38.32 16.35
N PRO A 36 10.38 39.53 16.94
CA PRO A 36 10.92 39.73 18.28
C PRO A 36 9.90 39.48 19.40
N SER A 37 10.46 39.12 20.55
CA SER A 37 9.81 38.96 21.84
C SER A 37 9.66 40.31 22.57
N THR A 38 8.50 40.52 23.19
CA THR A 38 8.34 41.54 24.23
C THR A 38 7.59 40.96 25.43
N LEU A 39 8.24 41.09 26.59
CA LEU A 39 7.82 40.81 27.98
C LEU A 39 6.50 41.54 28.35
N ARG A 40 5.70 41.20 29.39
CA ARG A 40 6.01 40.73 30.76
C ARG A 40 4.70 40.44 31.54
N ARG A 41 4.74 39.47 32.49
CA ARG A 41 4.07 39.40 33.83
C ARG A 41 2.52 39.50 33.90
N LEU A 42 1.76 38.84 34.77
CA LEU A 42 1.87 38.09 36.03
C LEU A 42 0.71 37.06 35.98
N LEU A 43 0.84 35.86 36.54
CA LEU A 43 0.27 35.52 37.85
C LEU A 43 0.80 34.14 38.30
N ILE A 44 1.20 34.10 39.56
CA ILE A 44 1.69 32.94 40.31
C ILE A 44 0.48 32.18 40.84
N SER A 45 0.44 30.86 40.66
CA SER A 45 -0.31 29.94 41.51
C SER A 45 0.47 28.63 41.66
N SER A 46 0.61 28.22 42.91
CA SER A 46 1.54 27.24 43.44
C SER A 46 1.07 25.79 43.20
N TYR A 47 1.95 24.94 42.67
CA TYR A 47 1.82 23.47 42.75
C TYR A 47 3.16 22.88 43.25
N PRO A 48 3.14 21.81 44.06
CA PRO A 48 4.33 21.29 44.73
C PRO A 48 5.29 20.57 43.76
N ALA A 49 6.56 20.61 44.12
CA ALA A 49 7.71 20.17 43.33
C ALA A 49 7.72 18.66 43.01
N ILE A 50 8.04 18.35 41.75
CA ILE A 50 8.38 16.99 41.27
C ILE A 50 9.91 16.79 41.47
N PRO A 51 10.40 15.64 41.97
CA PRO A 51 11.83 15.43 42.18
C PRO A 51 12.59 15.39 40.85
N ALA A 52 13.80 15.96 40.85
CA ALA A 52 14.70 16.02 39.70
C ALA A 52 14.95 14.63 39.09
N MET A 53 14.62 14.45 37.80
CA MET A 53 15.05 13.30 37.02
C MET A 53 16.52 13.46 36.63
N CYS A 54 17.30 12.41 36.89
CA CYS A 54 18.66 12.24 36.37
C CYS A 54 18.72 12.46 34.85
N PRO A 55 19.78 13.08 34.31
CA PRO A 55 19.92 13.22 32.87
C PRO A 55 20.09 11.83 32.25
N LEU A 56 19.16 11.50 31.34
CA LEU A 56 19.25 10.33 30.46
C LEU A 56 20.55 10.44 29.67
N SER A 57 21.48 9.53 29.93
CA SER A 57 22.65 9.33 29.07
C SER A 57 22.16 9.02 27.66
N THR A 58 22.54 9.85 26.69
CA THR A 58 22.44 9.57 25.26
C THR A 58 23.24 8.32 24.93
N MET A 59 22.57 7.16 24.96
CA MET A 59 23.07 5.93 24.36
C MET A 59 22.90 6.07 22.84
N SER A 60 23.97 6.50 22.18
CA SER A 60 24.12 6.35 20.73
C SER A 60 24.20 4.85 20.42
N SER A 61 23.06 4.20 20.17
CA SER A 61 23.02 2.82 19.70
C SER A 61 23.14 2.78 18.18
N THR A 62 24.36 2.99 17.66
CA THR A 62 24.73 2.51 16.33
C THR A 62 24.91 1.00 16.40
N THR A 63 23.80 0.28 16.58
CA THR A 63 23.78 -1.17 16.36
C THR A 63 23.62 -1.38 14.87
N ALA A 64 24.75 -1.51 14.16
CA ALA A 64 24.74 -2.12 12.83
C ALA A 64 23.96 -3.44 12.96
N ALA A 65 22.85 -3.56 12.23
CA ALA A 65 22.01 -4.75 12.27
C ALA A 65 22.88 -5.95 11.89
N ARG A 66 23.22 -6.76 12.89
CA ARG A 66 24.04 -7.95 12.71
C ARG A 66 23.20 -8.91 11.87
N ALA A 67 23.67 -9.25 10.66
CA ALA A 67 22.96 -10.13 9.74
C ALA A 67 22.52 -11.40 10.48
N VAL A 68 21.20 -11.64 10.56
CA VAL A 68 20.66 -12.86 11.14
C VAL A 68 21.13 -14.02 10.25
N PRO A 69 21.74 -15.08 10.82
CA PRO A 69 22.19 -16.22 10.03
C PRO A 69 21.03 -16.78 9.21
N VAL A 70 21.28 -17.15 7.97
CA VAL A 70 20.27 -17.74 7.09
C VAL A 70 19.80 -19.08 7.67
N ARG A 71 18.54 -19.16 8.11
CA ARG A 71 17.97 -20.33 8.79
C ARG A 71 17.15 -21.19 7.84
N ARG A 72 17.82 -22.04 7.07
CA ARG A 72 17.14 -22.96 6.12
C ARG A 72 16.33 -24.06 6.80
N ASP A 73 16.54 -24.27 8.09
CA ASP A 73 15.80 -25.20 8.92
C ASP A 73 14.41 -24.68 9.35
N LEU A 74 14.15 -23.38 9.21
CA LEU A 74 12.87 -22.80 9.60
C LEU A 74 11.87 -22.84 8.45
N LEU A 75 10.69 -23.38 8.73
CA LEU A 75 9.54 -23.41 7.83
C LEU A 75 8.37 -22.68 8.46
N MET A 76 7.89 -21.63 7.81
CA MET A 76 6.79 -20.80 8.31
C MET A 76 5.57 -20.94 7.41
N LEU A 77 4.43 -21.26 8.02
CA LEU A 77 3.12 -21.11 7.37
C LEU A 77 2.61 -19.68 7.61
N GLY A 78 2.42 -18.90 6.55
CA GLY A 78 1.77 -17.59 6.60
C GLY A 78 0.28 -17.70 6.22
N ILE A 79 -0.59 -17.00 6.93
CA ILE A 79 -2.04 -16.94 6.67
C ILE A 79 -2.49 -15.46 6.61
N GLU A 80 -3.20 -15.09 5.54
CA GLU A 80 -3.69 -13.73 5.27
C GLU A 80 -5.19 -13.77 4.95
N THR A 81 -5.97 -12.95 5.67
CA THR A 81 -7.45 -12.87 5.63
C THR A 81 -7.96 -11.47 6.01
N SER A 82 -7.18 -10.43 5.76
CA SER A 82 -7.47 -9.07 6.23
C SER A 82 -8.62 -8.39 5.48
N CYS A 83 -8.90 -8.78 4.23
CA CYS A 83 -9.90 -8.12 3.40
C CYS A 83 -10.78 -9.13 2.65
N ASP A 84 -10.48 -9.39 1.38
CA ASP A 84 -11.30 -10.14 0.43
C ASP A 84 -10.56 -11.33 -0.21
N ASP A 85 -9.26 -11.49 0.06
CA ASP A 85 -8.49 -12.66 -0.38
C ASP A 85 -8.19 -13.59 0.80
N THR A 86 -8.42 -14.88 0.63
CA THR A 86 -7.91 -15.91 1.55
C THR A 86 -6.61 -16.43 1.00
N ALA A 87 -5.51 -16.21 1.70
CA ALA A 87 -4.20 -16.67 1.24
C ALA A 87 -3.44 -17.45 2.30
N ALA A 88 -2.67 -18.43 1.84
CA ALA A 88 -1.68 -19.14 2.64
C ALA A 88 -0.40 -19.37 1.83
N ALA A 89 0.75 -19.32 2.51
CA ALA A 89 2.05 -19.57 1.89
C ALA A 89 2.96 -20.31 2.86
N VAL A 90 3.83 -21.18 2.34
CA VAL A 90 4.93 -21.75 3.12
C VAL A 90 6.23 -21.11 2.69
N VAL A 91 6.93 -20.49 3.63
CA VAL A 91 8.16 -19.75 3.39
C VAL A 91 9.27 -20.31 4.27
N ARG A 92 10.43 -20.56 3.67
CA ARG A 92 11.63 -21.01 4.39
C ARG A 92 12.37 -19.82 4.99
N GLY A 93 13.13 -20.02 6.07
CA GLY A 93 13.81 -18.93 6.79
C GLY A 93 14.92 -18.19 6.01
N ASP A 94 15.25 -18.61 4.79
CA ASP A 94 16.08 -17.84 3.84
C ASP A 94 15.25 -16.96 2.89
N GLY A 95 13.93 -16.98 3.04
CA GLY A 95 12.95 -16.26 2.23
C GLY A 95 12.60 -16.95 0.91
N GLU A 96 12.92 -18.24 0.74
CA GLU A 96 12.36 -18.99 -0.39
C GLU A 96 10.87 -19.28 -0.16
N ILE A 97 10.04 -18.94 -1.14
CA ILE A 97 8.61 -19.28 -1.16
C ILE A 97 8.48 -20.70 -1.70
N LEU A 98 8.11 -21.65 -0.84
CA LEU A 98 7.92 -23.05 -1.22
C LEU A 98 6.55 -23.27 -1.85
N SER A 99 5.55 -22.53 -1.39
CA SER A 99 4.20 -22.51 -1.96
C SER A 99 3.50 -21.20 -1.64
N GLN A 100 2.53 -20.85 -2.49
CA GLN A 100 1.62 -19.73 -2.28
C GLN A 100 0.28 -20.05 -2.94
N VAL A 101 -0.80 -19.93 -2.18
CA VAL A 101 -2.16 -20.16 -2.62
C VAL A 101 -2.99 -18.95 -2.28
N VAL A 102 -3.75 -18.44 -3.25
CA VAL A 102 -4.68 -17.33 -3.08
C VAL A 102 -6.04 -17.76 -3.62
N SER A 103 -7.07 -17.61 -2.81
CA SER A 103 -8.47 -17.73 -3.20
C SER A 103 -9.11 -16.35 -3.08
N SER A 104 -9.33 -15.72 -4.24
CA SER A 104 -9.86 -14.37 -4.31
C SER A 104 -11.37 -14.31 -4.34
N GLN A 105 -11.94 -13.31 -3.66
CA GLN A 105 -13.38 -13.04 -3.65
C GLN A 105 -13.80 -11.98 -4.68
N ALA A 106 -12.97 -11.69 -5.70
CA ALA A 106 -13.25 -10.67 -6.73
C ALA A 106 -14.66 -10.79 -7.36
N ASP A 107 -15.12 -12.02 -7.65
CA ASP A 107 -16.47 -12.27 -8.19
C ASP A 107 -17.58 -11.89 -7.20
N LEU A 108 -17.35 -12.09 -5.91
CA LEU A 108 -18.29 -11.71 -4.85
C LEU A 108 -18.34 -10.18 -4.71
N LEU A 109 -17.19 -9.50 -4.77
CA LEU A 109 -17.10 -8.04 -4.79
C LEU A 109 -17.83 -7.42 -5.98
N ALA A 110 -17.68 -8.01 -7.17
CA ALA A 110 -18.34 -7.53 -8.37
C ALA A 110 -19.87 -7.58 -8.24
N ARG A 111 -20.43 -8.61 -7.59
CA ARG A 111 -21.88 -8.75 -7.38
C ARG A 111 -22.45 -7.74 -6.38
N TYR A 112 -21.70 -7.42 -5.33
CA TYR A 112 -22.18 -6.53 -4.26
C TYR A 112 -21.73 -5.06 -4.43
N GLY A 113 -20.94 -4.76 -5.46
CA GLY A 113 -20.46 -3.40 -5.74
C GLY A 113 -19.39 -2.89 -4.75
N GLY A 114 -18.78 -3.81 -3.99
CA GLY A 114 -17.80 -3.51 -2.94
C GLY A 114 -17.69 -4.65 -1.92
N VAL A 115 -16.81 -4.48 -0.93
CA VAL A 115 -16.60 -5.47 0.14
C VAL A 115 -17.77 -5.45 1.11
N ALA A 116 -18.50 -6.57 1.20
CA ALA A 116 -19.53 -6.79 2.21
C ALA A 116 -18.93 -7.61 3.37
N PRO A 117 -18.63 -7.00 4.55
CA PRO A 117 -17.78 -7.63 5.56
C PRO A 117 -18.27 -9.01 6.04
N LYS A 118 -19.59 -9.19 6.17
CA LYS A 118 -20.15 -10.48 6.62
C LYS A 118 -20.02 -11.57 5.56
N MET A 119 -20.23 -11.22 4.29
CA MET A 119 -20.07 -12.16 3.17
C MET A 119 -18.60 -12.52 2.98
N ALA A 120 -17.69 -11.55 3.17
CA ALA A 120 -16.25 -11.80 3.11
C ALA A 120 -15.78 -12.74 4.22
N GLU A 121 -16.25 -12.55 5.46
CA GLU A 121 -16.01 -13.48 6.58
C GLU A 121 -16.46 -14.90 6.23
N GLU A 122 -17.68 -15.07 5.72
CA GLU A 122 -18.24 -16.37 5.35
C GLU A 122 -17.42 -17.02 4.22
N ALA A 123 -17.02 -16.24 3.21
CA ALA A 123 -16.18 -16.72 2.12
C ALA A 123 -14.81 -17.19 2.61
N HIS A 124 -14.15 -16.46 3.52
CA HIS A 124 -12.91 -16.93 4.15
C HIS A 124 -13.13 -18.25 4.90
N ALA A 125 -14.18 -18.35 5.71
CA ALA A 125 -14.46 -19.53 6.52
C ALA A 125 -14.71 -20.78 5.68
N LEU A 126 -15.30 -20.62 4.49
CA LEU A 126 -15.57 -21.73 3.57
C LEU A 126 -14.30 -22.31 2.93
N VAL A 127 -13.29 -21.49 2.66
CA VAL A 127 -12.12 -21.90 1.84
C VAL A 127 -10.81 -22.02 2.62
N ILE A 128 -10.71 -21.47 3.83
CA ILE A 128 -9.45 -21.37 4.57
C ILE A 128 -8.78 -22.74 4.81
N ASP A 129 -9.57 -23.78 5.10
CA ASP A 129 -9.06 -25.14 5.30
C ASP A 129 -8.41 -25.68 4.02
N GLN A 130 -9.08 -25.48 2.88
CA GLN A 130 -8.60 -25.93 1.57
C GLN A 130 -7.36 -25.14 1.14
N VAL A 131 -7.34 -23.82 1.38
CA VAL A 131 -6.22 -22.94 1.03
C VAL A 131 -4.97 -23.31 1.83
N VAL A 132 -5.10 -23.52 3.14
CA VAL A 132 -3.97 -23.93 4.00
C VAL A 132 -3.48 -25.33 3.63
N GLN A 133 -4.37 -26.30 3.48
CA GLN A 133 -3.99 -27.66 3.10
C GLN A 133 -3.28 -27.67 1.74
N LYS A 134 -3.83 -26.95 0.76
CA LYS A 134 -3.21 -26.83 -0.56
C LYS A 134 -1.81 -26.20 -0.50
N ALA A 135 -1.59 -25.20 0.34
CA ALA A 135 -0.27 -24.61 0.50
C ALA A 135 0.74 -25.62 1.07
N LEU A 136 0.34 -26.47 2.02
CA LEU A 136 1.19 -27.53 2.55
C LEU A 136 1.47 -28.61 1.50
N ASP A 137 0.42 -29.06 0.79
CA ASP A 137 0.53 -30.07 -0.26
C ASP A 137 1.44 -29.61 -1.41
N ASP A 138 1.26 -28.37 -1.88
CA ASP A 138 2.08 -27.78 -2.94
C ASP A 138 3.56 -27.65 -2.50
N ALA A 139 3.81 -27.39 -1.21
CA ALA A 139 5.14 -27.38 -0.62
C ALA A 139 5.68 -28.79 -0.32
N LYS A 140 4.84 -29.84 -0.44
CA LYS A 140 5.13 -31.23 -0.07
C LYS A 140 5.53 -31.40 1.40
N LEU A 141 4.83 -30.68 2.28
CA LEU A 141 5.05 -30.68 3.72
C LEU A 141 3.77 -31.05 4.45
N SER A 142 3.94 -31.46 5.70
CA SER A 142 2.89 -31.61 6.69
C SER A 142 3.00 -30.49 7.74
N GLU A 143 1.96 -30.31 8.56
CA GLU A 143 2.00 -29.37 9.66
C GLU A 143 3.08 -29.70 10.70
N SER A 144 3.46 -30.97 10.83
CA SER A 144 4.55 -31.40 11.73
C SER A 144 5.94 -30.96 11.27
N ASP A 145 6.10 -30.55 10.02
CA ASP A 145 7.37 -30.02 9.50
C ASP A 145 7.52 -28.51 9.79
N LEU A 146 6.43 -27.84 10.15
CA LEU A 146 6.43 -26.39 10.38
C LEU A 146 7.18 -26.03 11.66
N SER A 147 7.87 -24.89 11.63
CA SER A 147 8.52 -24.30 12.80
C SER A 147 7.66 -23.25 13.50
N ALA A 148 6.76 -22.59 12.76
CA ALA A 148 5.86 -21.56 13.28
C ALA A 148 4.68 -21.31 12.32
N VAL A 149 3.63 -20.69 12.86
CA VAL A 149 2.51 -20.15 12.07
C VAL A 149 2.47 -18.63 12.22
N ALA A 150 2.60 -17.92 11.10
CA ALA A 150 2.41 -16.48 11.01
C ALA A 150 1.00 -16.17 10.52
N VAL A 151 0.34 -15.17 11.11
CA VAL A 151 -1.01 -14.77 10.72
C VAL A 151 -1.19 -13.27 10.85
N THR A 152 -1.87 -12.68 9.87
CA THR A 152 -2.20 -11.25 9.91
C THR A 152 -3.20 -10.95 11.02
N ILE A 153 -2.88 -9.97 11.86
CA ILE A 153 -3.73 -9.55 12.99
C ILE A 153 -4.31 -8.14 12.83
N GLY A 154 -3.88 -7.41 11.79
CA GLY A 154 -4.43 -6.11 11.41
C GLY A 154 -3.40 -5.22 10.71
N PRO A 155 -3.81 -4.06 10.17
CA PRO A 155 -5.20 -3.63 10.01
C PRO A 155 -5.99 -4.51 9.02
N GLY A 156 -7.32 -4.36 9.00
CA GLY A 156 -8.21 -5.13 8.14
C GLY A 156 -9.63 -5.23 8.71
N LEU A 157 -10.50 -5.93 7.98
CA LEU A 157 -11.86 -6.23 8.44
C LEU A 157 -11.80 -7.20 9.62
N SER A 158 -12.27 -6.74 10.78
CA SER A 158 -12.16 -7.50 12.04
C SER A 158 -12.83 -8.87 11.99
N LEU A 159 -13.93 -9.00 11.25
CA LEU A 159 -14.61 -10.30 11.03
C LEU A 159 -13.73 -11.25 10.21
N CYS A 160 -13.12 -10.77 9.12
CA CYS A 160 -12.25 -11.56 8.26
C CYS A 160 -10.97 -12.00 8.99
N LEU A 161 -10.28 -11.06 9.66
CA LEU A 161 -9.05 -11.34 10.42
C LEU A 161 -9.23 -12.46 11.45
N ARG A 162 -10.39 -12.52 12.11
CA ARG A 162 -10.71 -13.56 13.09
C ARG A 162 -10.68 -14.97 12.50
N VAL A 163 -11.04 -15.13 11.22
CA VAL A 163 -11.04 -16.42 10.54
C VAL A 163 -9.61 -16.94 10.43
N GLY A 164 -8.68 -16.11 9.92
CA GLY A 164 -7.25 -16.43 9.85
C GLY A 164 -6.64 -16.74 11.22
N VAL A 165 -6.89 -15.86 12.20
CA VAL A 165 -6.38 -16.04 13.58
C VAL A 165 -6.90 -17.35 14.19
N HIS A 166 -8.16 -17.72 13.95
CA HIS A 166 -8.71 -18.97 14.44
C HIS A 166 -8.01 -20.18 13.83
N LYS A 167 -7.83 -20.21 12.50
CA LYS A 167 -7.10 -21.27 11.81
C LYS A 167 -5.66 -21.38 12.30
N ALA A 168 -4.94 -20.26 12.42
CA ALA A 168 -3.57 -20.25 12.91
C ALA A 168 -3.46 -20.85 14.32
N ARG A 169 -4.40 -20.51 15.22
CA ARG A 169 -4.47 -21.07 16.57
C ARG A 169 -4.79 -22.57 16.58
N GLN A 170 -5.64 -23.04 15.67
CA GLN A 170 -5.93 -24.47 15.54
C GLN A 170 -4.67 -25.26 15.18
N VAL A 171 -3.98 -24.85 14.11
CA VAL A 171 -2.74 -25.50 13.63
C VAL A 171 -1.68 -25.46 14.73
N ALA A 172 -1.42 -24.28 15.28
CA ALA A 172 -0.41 -24.12 16.32
C ALA A 172 -0.69 -24.94 17.59
N LYS A 173 -1.96 -25.00 18.02
CA LYS A 173 -2.34 -25.82 19.18
C LYS A 173 -2.19 -27.31 18.91
N ALA A 174 -2.55 -27.78 17.71
CA ALA A 174 -2.48 -29.20 17.35
C ALA A 174 -1.04 -29.72 17.31
N PHE A 175 -0.09 -28.89 16.87
CA PHE A 175 1.31 -29.29 16.65
C PHE A 175 2.30 -28.64 17.64
N GLY A 176 1.81 -27.92 18.64
CA GLY A 176 2.66 -27.25 19.64
C GLY A 176 3.55 -26.14 19.07
N LEU A 177 3.10 -25.48 18.00
CA LEU A 177 3.88 -24.47 17.29
C LEU A 177 3.72 -23.07 17.89
N PRO A 178 4.76 -22.22 17.84
CA PRO A 178 4.61 -20.80 18.12
C PRO A 178 3.76 -20.10 17.05
N ILE A 179 3.05 -19.04 17.47
CA ILE A 179 2.27 -18.16 16.59
C ILE A 179 2.94 -16.79 16.53
N VAL A 180 3.06 -16.24 15.32
CA VAL A 180 3.54 -14.88 15.07
C VAL A 180 2.39 -14.05 14.53
N GLY A 181 1.96 -13.03 15.28
CA GLY A 181 1.02 -12.03 14.77
C GLY A 181 1.74 -11.04 13.87
N VAL A 182 1.24 -10.85 12.64
CA VAL A 182 1.86 -10.00 11.63
C VAL A 182 0.99 -8.78 11.37
N HIS A 183 1.62 -7.60 11.32
CA HIS A 183 0.96 -6.37 10.91
C HIS A 183 0.91 -6.30 9.38
N HIS A 184 -0.28 -6.15 8.80
CA HIS A 184 -0.52 -6.20 7.35
C HIS A 184 0.35 -5.21 6.57
N MET A 185 0.41 -3.95 7.00
CA MET A 185 1.25 -2.94 6.33
C MET A 185 2.75 -3.17 6.55
N GLU A 186 3.14 -3.84 7.64
CA GLU A 186 4.54 -4.19 7.87
C GLU A 186 4.96 -5.29 6.89
N ALA A 187 4.09 -6.29 6.69
CA ALA A 187 4.28 -7.32 5.68
C ALA A 187 4.45 -6.70 4.29
N HIS A 188 3.57 -5.78 3.88
CA HIS A 188 3.69 -5.05 2.60
C HIS A 188 5.05 -4.36 2.43
N ALA A 189 5.55 -3.65 3.45
CA ALA A 189 6.86 -3.02 3.40
C ALA A 189 8.01 -4.03 3.26
N LEU A 190 7.91 -5.19 3.92
CA LEU A 190 8.96 -6.20 3.97
C LEU A 190 9.01 -7.11 2.73
N VAL A 191 7.94 -7.18 1.92
CA VAL A 191 7.96 -7.91 0.64
C VAL A 191 9.10 -7.43 -0.27
N SER A 192 9.41 -6.13 -0.27
CA SER A 192 10.53 -5.59 -1.05
C SER A 192 11.89 -6.20 -0.65
N ARG A 193 12.07 -6.56 0.63
CA ARG A 193 13.27 -7.26 1.12
C ARG A 193 13.30 -8.75 0.73
N LEU A 194 12.12 -9.34 0.49
CA LEU A 194 12.03 -10.69 -0.04
C LEU A 194 12.47 -10.72 -1.51
N ALA A 195 12.01 -9.74 -2.29
CA ALA A 195 12.32 -9.59 -3.71
C ALA A 195 13.76 -9.10 -3.98
N ASN A 196 14.30 -8.24 -3.10
CA ASN A 196 15.65 -7.73 -3.20
C ASN A 196 16.42 -7.98 -1.90
N LYS A 197 17.34 -8.95 -1.92
CA LYS A 197 18.14 -9.34 -0.75
C LYS A 197 19.16 -8.27 -0.33
N ASP A 198 19.52 -7.36 -1.23
CA ASP A 198 20.44 -6.24 -0.93
C ASP A 198 19.73 -5.04 -0.29
N LEU A 199 18.38 -5.08 -0.20
CA LEU A 199 17.61 -4.06 0.47
C LEU A 199 17.72 -4.20 1.99
N ASP A 200 18.53 -3.34 2.58
CA ASP A 200 18.65 -3.18 4.03
C ASP A 200 17.96 -1.92 4.55
N PHE A 201 17.70 -1.91 5.85
CA PHE A 201 17.25 -0.71 6.55
C PHE A 201 18.39 0.32 6.66
N PRO A 202 18.08 1.63 6.72
CA PRO A 202 16.76 2.22 6.54
C PRO A 202 16.37 2.37 5.07
N PHE A 203 15.08 2.25 4.77
CA PHE A 203 14.54 2.54 3.43
C PHE A 203 13.20 3.26 3.51
N LEU A 204 12.92 4.08 2.50
CA LEU A 204 11.61 4.71 2.33
C LEU A 204 10.71 3.76 1.54
N ALA A 205 9.45 3.63 1.93
CA ALA A 205 8.45 2.82 1.24
C ALA A 205 7.20 3.64 0.93
N LEU A 206 6.72 3.50 -0.31
CA LEU A 206 5.39 3.89 -0.76
C LEU A 206 4.55 2.61 -0.85
N LEU A 207 3.56 2.47 0.02
CA LEU A 207 2.60 1.36 0.01
C LEU A 207 1.28 1.90 -0.53
N ILE A 208 0.88 1.44 -1.71
CA ILE A 208 -0.35 1.86 -2.37
C ILE A 208 -1.20 0.66 -2.75
N SER A 209 -2.51 0.74 -2.49
CA SER A 209 -3.46 -0.31 -2.85
C SER A 209 -4.85 0.28 -3.10
N GLY A 210 -5.85 -0.59 -3.27
CA GLY A 210 -7.27 -0.24 -3.23
C GLY A 210 -7.65 0.65 -2.03
N GLY A 211 -7.12 0.36 -0.85
CA GLY A 211 -7.50 0.99 0.42
C GLY A 211 -6.39 1.78 1.13
N HIS A 212 -5.18 1.82 0.59
CA HIS A 212 -4.05 2.47 1.26
C HIS A 212 -3.29 3.40 0.33
N ASN A 213 -2.87 4.53 0.88
CA ASN A 213 -1.70 5.27 0.42
C ASN A 213 -0.88 5.58 1.67
N LEU A 214 0.30 5.01 1.79
CA LEU A 214 1.16 5.19 2.95
C LEU A 214 2.60 5.45 2.51
N LEU A 215 3.15 6.57 2.96
CA LEU A 215 4.58 6.86 2.88
C LEU A 215 5.19 6.60 4.25
N VAL A 216 6.08 5.62 4.33
CA VAL A 216 6.66 5.17 5.58
C VAL A 216 8.18 5.04 5.46
N LEU A 217 8.89 5.64 6.40
CA LEU A 217 10.32 5.41 6.58
C LEU A 217 10.52 4.23 7.52
N ALA A 218 11.07 3.13 6.99
CA ALA A 218 11.35 1.92 7.72
C ALA A 218 12.79 1.95 8.24
N HIS A 219 12.98 2.07 9.55
CA HIS A 219 14.31 2.01 10.19
C HIS A 219 14.71 0.61 10.63
N GLY A 220 13.72 -0.27 10.83
CA GLY A 220 13.91 -1.61 11.33
C GLY A 220 12.57 -2.32 11.49
N LEU A 221 12.62 -3.62 11.81
CA LEU A 221 11.42 -4.37 12.21
C LEU A 221 10.78 -3.69 13.44
N GLY A 222 9.47 -3.48 13.40
CA GLY A 222 8.73 -2.74 14.42
C GLY A 222 9.07 -1.24 14.55
N HIS A 223 9.95 -0.67 13.73
CA HIS A 223 10.35 0.73 13.80
C HIS A 223 10.10 1.46 12.48
N TYR A 224 8.93 2.09 12.41
CA TYR A 224 8.41 2.77 11.22
C TYR A 224 7.96 4.18 11.55
N ILE A 225 8.32 5.14 10.70
CA ILE A 225 7.86 6.53 10.79
C ILE A 225 6.92 6.78 9.62
N GLN A 226 5.64 6.98 9.91
CA GLN A 226 4.68 7.41 8.90
C GLN A 226 4.92 8.87 8.53
N LEU A 227 5.31 9.13 7.28
CA LEU A 227 5.51 10.47 6.75
C LEU A 227 4.21 11.06 6.18
N GLY A 228 3.34 10.19 5.64
CA GLY A 228 2.08 10.60 5.08
C GLY A 228 1.13 9.43 4.85
N THR A 229 -0.16 9.70 4.94
CA THR A 229 -1.21 8.72 4.62
C THR A 229 -2.36 9.39 3.85
N THR A 230 -3.32 8.62 3.34
CA THR A 230 -4.54 9.22 2.82
C THR A 230 -5.39 9.80 3.96
N ILE A 231 -5.91 11.01 3.75
CA ILE A 231 -6.86 11.66 4.68
C ILE A 231 -8.32 11.47 4.24
N ASP A 232 -8.53 10.92 3.04
CA ASP A 232 -9.85 10.55 2.51
C ASP A 232 -9.78 9.23 1.72
N ASP A 233 -10.02 9.24 0.41
CA ASP A 233 -9.96 8.07 -0.45
C ASP A 233 -8.49 7.69 -0.73
N ALA A 234 -8.21 6.40 -0.83
CA ALA A 234 -6.99 5.93 -1.45
C ALA A 234 -7.04 6.11 -2.98
N ILE A 235 -5.87 6.07 -3.62
CA ILE A 235 -5.73 6.17 -5.07
C ILE A 235 -6.49 5.04 -5.76
N GLY A 236 -6.40 3.80 -5.24
CA GLY A 236 -7.10 2.65 -5.81
C GLY A 236 -8.62 2.82 -5.79
N GLU A 237 -9.21 3.26 -4.67
CA GLU A 237 -10.63 3.59 -4.60
C GLU A 237 -11.03 4.69 -5.60
N ALA A 238 -10.20 5.73 -5.75
CA ALA A 238 -10.47 6.80 -6.70
C ALA A 238 -10.46 6.30 -8.15
N TYR A 239 -9.54 5.38 -8.50
CA TYR A 239 -9.55 4.69 -9.79
C TYR A 239 -10.81 3.84 -9.97
N ASP A 240 -11.18 3.02 -8.98
CA ASP A 240 -12.34 2.14 -9.05
C ASP A 240 -13.66 2.90 -9.19
N LYS A 241 -13.81 4.02 -8.48
CA LYS A 241 -15.00 4.88 -8.59
C LYS A 241 -15.04 5.60 -9.93
N SER A 242 -13.91 6.12 -10.39
CA SER A 242 -13.83 6.81 -11.70
C SER A 242 -14.11 5.85 -12.85
N ALA A 243 -13.55 4.63 -12.82
CA ALA A 243 -13.79 3.58 -13.80
C ALA A 243 -15.28 3.21 -13.88
N ARG A 244 -15.92 3.02 -12.71
CA ARG A 244 -17.35 2.73 -12.63
C ARG A 244 -18.20 3.84 -13.23
N TRP A 245 -17.90 5.10 -12.91
CA TRP A 245 -18.65 6.24 -13.48
C TRP A 245 -18.45 6.42 -14.98
N LEU A 246 -17.33 5.96 -15.53
CA LEU A 246 -17.09 5.97 -16.98
C LEU A 246 -17.78 4.79 -17.71
N GLY A 247 -18.47 3.91 -16.99
CA GLY A 247 -19.17 2.75 -17.56
C GLY A 247 -18.22 1.66 -18.04
N LEU A 248 -17.08 1.49 -17.34
CA LEU A 248 -16.08 0.47 -17.65
C LEU A 248 -16.44 -0.89 -17.04
N ASP A 249 -15.95 -1.95 -17.68
CA ASP A 249 -16.05 -3.31 -17.17
C ASP A 249 -15.10 -3.52 -15.99
N MET A 250 -15.67 -3.74 -14.81
CA MET A 250 -14.93 -3.86 -13.56
C MET A 250 -14.36 -5.27 -13.31
N ARG A 251 -14.56 -6.24 -14.22
CA ARG A 251 -14.10 -7.64 -14.03
C ARG A 251 -12.58 -7.76 -13.82
N LYS A 252 -11.79 -6.87 -14.41
CA LYS A 252 -10.32 -6.83 -14.24
C LYS A 252 -9.86 -5.87 -13.12
N GLY A 253 -10.80 -5.28 -12.36
CA GLY A 253 -10.54 -4.15 -11.46
C GLY A 253 -10.62 -2.80 -12.17
N GLY A 254 -10.92 -1.73 -11.43
CA GLY A 254 -11.12 -0.40 -12.01
C GLY A 254 -9.83 0.30 -12.38
N GLY A 255 -8.75 0.07 -11.64
CA GLY A 255 -7.40 0.53 -11.99
C GLY A 255 -6.99 0.12 -13.42
N PRO A 256 -6.85 -1.19 -13.70
CA PRO A 256 -6.48 -1.69 -15.03
C PRO A 256 -7.47 -1.28 -16.13
N ALA A 257 -8.78 -1.31 -15.85
CA ALA A 257 -9.79 -0.91 -16.84
C ALA A 257 -9.69 0.57 -17.22
N LEU A 258 -9.45 1.46 -16.24
CA LEU A 258 -9.29 2.89 -16.49
C LEU A 258 -7.97 3.17 -17.22
N GLU A 259 -6.89 2.50 -16.86
CA GLU A 259 -5.60 2.63 -17.55
C GLU A 259 -5.72 2.24 -19.03
N GLU A 260 -6.41 1.13 -19.34
CA GLU A 260 -6.65 0.68 -20.71
C GLU A 260 -7.37 1.75 -21.54
N LEU A 261 -8.43 2.36 -20.99
CA LEU A 261 -9.15 3.45 -21.67
C LEU A 261 -8.30 4.73 -21.78
N ALA A 262 -7.49 5.04 -20.76
CA ALA A 262 -6.66 6.24 -20.73
C ALA A 262 -5.60 6.26 -21.84
N LEU A 263 -5.19 5.10 -22.37
CA LEU A 263 -4.27 5.01 -23.52
C LEU A 263 -4.87 5.59 -24.81
N GLU A 264 -6.19 5.65 -24.92
CA GLU A 264 -6.91 6.20 -26.08
C GLU A 264 -7.16 7.72 -25.97
N GLY A 265 -6.91 8.32 -24.79
CA GLY A 265 -7.27 9.70 -24.49
C GLY A 265 -6.12 10.70 -24.54
N ASP A 266 -6.44 11.97 -24.74
CA ASP A 266 -5.51 13.08 -24.50
C ASP A 266 -5.50 13.42 -22.99
N PRO A 267 -4.36 13.27 -22.28
CA PRO A 267 -4.26 13.56 -20.86
C PRO A 267 -4.36 15.05 -20.50
N ASN A 268 -4.46 15.95 -21.48
CA ASN A 268 -4.67 17.39 -21.28
C ASN A 268 -6.07 17.88 -21.68
N ALA A 269 -6.94 16.99 -22.16
CA ALA A 269 -8.26 17.34 -22.66
C ALA A 269 -9.21 17.88 -21.57
N VAL A 270 -9.04 17.43 -20.31
CA VAL A 270 -9.83 17.90 -19.18
C VAL A 270 -8.91 18.48 -18.11
N LYS A 271 -9.18 19.74 -17.70
CA LYS A 271 -8.36 20.44 -16.72
C LYS A 271 -8.82 20.13 -15.29
N PHE A 272 -8.24 19.09 -14.69
CA PHE A 272 -8.40 18.81 -13.26
C PHE A 272 -7.39 19.57 -12.41
N ARG A 273 -7.80 19.94 -11.20
CA ARG A 273 -6.96 20.55 -10.16
C ARG A 273 -6.29 19.44 -9.36
N VAL A 274 -4.98 19.59 -9.16
CA VAL A 274 -4.18 18.71 -8.28
C VAL A 274 -4.61 18.91 -6.82
N PRO A 275 -4.99 17.84 -6.10
CA PRO A 275 -5.38 17.92 -4.70
C PRO A 275 -4.28 18.47 -3.78
N MET A 276 -4.69 19.13 -2.70
CA MET A 276 -3.82 19.50 -1.57
C MET A 276 -2.55 20.30 -1.91
N ARG A 277 -2.43 20.95 -3.07
CA ARG A 277 -1.16 21.56 -3.54
C ARG A 277 -0.55 22.59 -2.58
N GLN A 278 -1.38 23.23 -1.76
CA GLN A 278 -0.96 24.21 -0.75
C GLN A 278 -0.51 23.59 0.58
N HIS A 279 -0.79 22.29 0.80
CA HIS A 279 -0.45 21.57 2.01
C HIS A 279 1.01 21.12 1.94
N LYS A 280 1.78 21.47 2.98
CA LYS A 280 3.21 21.16 3.11
C LYS A 280 3.47 19.80 3.79
N ASP A 281 2.49 18.91 3.85
CA ASP A 281 2.63 17.56 4.39
C ASP A 281 2.80 16.51 3.26
N CYS A 282 3.03 15.25 3.61
CA CYS A 282 3.11 14.14 2.65
C CYS A 282 1.78 13.38 2.54
N ASN A 283 0.67 13.96 3.01
CA ASN A 283 -0.63 13.30 3.01
C ASN A 283 -1.27 13.29 1.61
N PHE A 284 -2.11 12.28 1.37
CA PHE A 284 -2.82 12.08 0.12
C PHE A 284 -4.31 12.40 0.27
N SER A 285 -4.94 12.84 -0.83
CA SER A 285 -6.38 13.08 -0.92
C SER A 285 -6.77 12.87 -2.38
N TYR A 286 -7.74 12.01 -2.62
CA TYR A 286 -8.25 11.70 -3.96
C TYR A 286 -9.76 11.90 -4.08
N ALA A 287 -10.49 12.08 -2.97
CA ALA A 287 -11.94 12.29 -3.00
C ALA A 287 -12.35 13.51 -3.84
N GLY A 288 -11.61 14.62 -3.73
CA GLY A 288 -11.85 15.82 -4.54
C GLY A 288 -11.53 15.63 -6.03
N LEU A 289 -10.54 14.79 -6.37
CA LEU A 289 -10.22 14.46 -7.76
C LEU A 289 -11.30 13.57 -8.36
N LYS A 290 -11.77 12.59 -7.61
CA LYS A 290 -12.95 11.76 -7.94
C LYS A 290 -14.17 12.66 -8.23
N THR A 291 -14.51 13.62 -7.37
CA THR A 291 -15.63 14.56 -7.63
C THR A 291 -15.46 15.33 -8.95
N GLN A 292 -14.24 15.74 -9.30
CA GLN A 292 -14.00 16.43 -10.57
C GLN A 292 -14.26 15.52 -11.79
N VAL A 293 -13.97 14.22 -11.71
CA VAL A 293 -14.32 13.25 -12.76
C VAL A 293 -15.83 13.20 -12.95
N ARG A 294 -16.60 13.07 -11.86
CA ARG A 294 -18.08 13.05 -11.93
C ARG A 294 -18.62 14.31 -12.61
N LEU A 295 -18.14 15.48 -12.20
CA LEU A 295 -18.55 16.76 -12.80
C LEU A 295 -18.17 16.86 -14.27
N ALA A 296 -17.03 16.30 -14.69
CA ALA A 296 -16.63 16.29 -16.09
C ALA A 296 -17.56 15.42 -16.95
N ILE A 297 -17.98 14.26 -16.43
CA ILE A 297 -18.97 13.37 -17.07
C ILE A 297 -20.31 14.09 -17.23
N GLU A 298 -20.81 14.71 -16.16
CA GLU A 298 -22.05 15.49 -16.17
C GLU A 298 -21.98 16.66 -17.16
N SER A 299 -20.90 17.44 -17.16
CA SER A 299 -20.74 18.60 -18.03
C SER A 299 -20.72 18.27 -19.53
N LYS A 300 -20.35 17.03 -19.87
CA LYS A 300 -20.31 16.52 -21.25
C LYS A 300 -21.59 15.75 -21.62
N ASN A 301 -22.59 15.67 -20.72
CA ASN A 301 -23.83 14.92 -20.90
C ASN A 301 -23.61 13.45 -21.33
N LEU A 302 -22.60 12.79 -20.77
CA LEU A 302 -22.30 11.40 -21.09
C LEU A 302 -23.27 10.47 -20.36
N CYS A 303 -24.06 9.70 -21.10
CA CYS A 303 -24.92 8.65 -20.55
C CYS A 303 -24.10 7.38 -20.23
N THR A 304 -23.39 7.37 -19.10
CA THR A 304 -22.50 6.26 -18.73
C THR A 304 -23.19 5.13 -17.97
N GLU A 305 -24.33 5.38 -17.33
CA GLU A 305 -25.07 4.40 -16.53
C GLU A 305 -25.82 3.38 -17.40
N ASP A 306 -26.42 3.85 -18.51
CA ASP A 306 -27.22 3.00 -19.40
C ASP A 306 -26.40 2.41 -20.56
N ILE A 307 -25.29 3.06 -20.93
CA ILE A 307 -24.50 2.70 -22.11
C ILE A 307 -23.07 2.34 -21.66
N PRO A 308 -22.71 1.03 -21.65
CA PRO A 308 -21.35 0.61 -21.35
C PRO A 308 -20.40 1.16 -22.42
N VAL A 309 -19.13 1.35 -22.06
CA VAL A 309 -18.12 1.92 -22.98
C VAL A 309 -17.97 1.14 -24.30
N SER A 310 -18.27 -0.16 -24.28
CA SER A 310 -18.23 -1.04 -25.46
C SER A 310 -19.37 -0.81 -26.46
N ALA A 311 -20.44 -0.14 -26.03
CA ALA A 311 -21.60 0.20 -26.86
C ALA A 311 -21.74 1.72 -27.06
N ALA A 312 -20.77 2.51 -26.57
CA ALA A 312 -20.74 3.95 -26.73
C ALA A 312 -20.44 4.34 -28.18
N SER A 313 -20.90 5.51 -28.60
CA SER A 313 -20.47 6.11 -29.87
C SER A 313 -18.97 6.42 -29.83
N GLU A 314 -18.33 6.57 -30.99
CA GLU A 314 -16.91 6.95 -31.06
C GLU A 314 -16.62 8.27 -30.33
N GLU A 315 -17.51 9.26 -30.45
CA GLU A 315 -17.39 10.56 -29.77
C GLU A 315 -17.51 10.42 -28.24
N ASP A 316 -18.48 9.61 -27.78
CA ASP A 316 -18.66 9.33 -26.34
C ASP A 316 -17.47 8.57 -25.78
N ARG A 317 -16.98 7.55 -26.50
CA ARG A 317 -15.81 6.76 -26.11
C ARG A 317 -14.58 7.66 -26.00
N GLN A 318 -14.33 8.50 -27.01
CA GLN A 318 -13.21 9.44 -26.98
C GLN A 318 -13.33 10.44 -25.82
N SER A 319 -14.54 10.92 -25.53
CA SER A 319 -14.78 11.80 -24.38
C SER A 319 -14.51 11.12 -23.04
N ARG A 320 -14.93 9.86 -22.88
CA ARG A 320 -14.61 9.05 -21.69
C ARG A 320 -13.11 8.79 -21.56
N ALA A 321 -12.43 8.46 -22.67
CA ALA A 321 -10.99 8.26 -22.70
C ALA A 321 -10.20 9.51 -22.32
N ASN A 322 -10.60 10.68 -22.83
CA ASN A 322 -10.03 11.96 -22.47
C ASN A 322 -10.18 12.27 -20.97
N ILE A 323 -11.32 11.94 -20.36
CA ILE A 323 -11.53 12.06 -18.91
C ILE A 323 -10.60 11.10 -18.16
N ALA A 324 -10.54 9.82 -18.56
CA ALA A 324 -9.68 8.81 -17.93
C ALA A 324 -8.20 9.22 -17.97
N ALA A 325 -7.69 9.62 -19.14
CA ALA A 325 -6.31 10.07 -19.33
C ALA A 325 -5.97 11.30 -18.49
N SER A 326 -6.88 12.28 -18.45
CA SER A 326 -6.69 13.50 -17.66
C SER A 326 -6.73 13.21 -16.14
N PHE A 327 -7.60 12.30 -15.70
CA PHE A 327 -7.67 11.84 -14.31
C PHE A 327 -6.37 11.14 -13.92
N GLN A 328 -5.94 10.13 -14.69
CA GLN A 328 -4.73 9.36 -14.44
C GLN A 328 -3.50 10.28 -14.34
N ARG A 329 -3.36 11.22 -15.27
CA ARG A 329 -2.27 12.21 -15.23
C ARG A 329 -2.24 13.00 -13.91
N VAL A 330 -3.38 13.50 -13.46
CA VAL A 330 -3.46 14.33 -12.24
C VAL A 330 -3.33 13.48 -10.97
N ALA A 331 -3.85 12.26 -10.97
CA ALA A 331 -3.70 11.32 -9.86
C ALA A 331 -2.23 10.93 -9.63
N VAL A 332 -1.51 10.62 -10.71
CA VAL A 332 -0.08 10.31 -10.68
C VAL A 332 0.75 11.55 -10.31
N LEU A 333 0.43 12.73 -10.86
CA LEU A 333 1.13 13.96 -10.50
C LEU A 333 1.02 14.27 -9.00
N HIS A 334 -0.16 14.09 -8.40
CA HIS A 334 -0.33 14.25 -6.96
C HIS A 334 0.50 13.22 -6.17
N LEU A 335 0.53 11.96 -6.62
CA LEU A 335 1.35 10.92 -6.02
C LEU A 335 2.84 11.30 -6.05
N GLU A 336 3.35 11.75 -7.19
CA GLU A 336 4.73 12.20 -7.38
C GLU A 336 5.08 13.37 -6.48
N GLU A 337 4.25 14.44 -6.44
CA GLU A 337 4.48 15.62 -5.59
C GLU A 337 4.59 15.26 -4.09
N ARG A 338 3.85 14.24 -3.61
CA ARG A 338 3.97 13.76 -2.21
C ARG A 338 5.20 12.90 -1.98
N CYS A 339 5.54 12.05 -2.94
CA CYS A 339 6.72 11.21 -2.87
C CYS A 339 8.01 12.04 -2.87
N GLU A 340 8.09 13.06 -3.71
CA GLU A 340 9.23 14.00 -3.74
C GLU A 340 9.46 14.63 -2.36
N ARG A 341 8.39 15.12 -1.73
CA ARG A 341 8.47 15.71 -0.39
C ARG A 341 8.87 14.69 0.67
N ALA A 342 8.32 13.47 0.61
CA ALA A 342 8.69 12.42 1.55
C ALA A 342 10.14 11.97 1.39
N VAL A 343 10.68 11.93 0.17
CA VAL A 343 12.11 11.70 -0.07
C VAL A 343 12.95 12.80 0.57
N GLU A 344 12.58 14.08 0.37
CA GLU A 344 13.28 15.21 1.01
C GLU A 344 13.25 15.09 2.53
N TRP A 345 12.09 14.82 3.12
CA TRP A 345 11.94 14.67 4.57
C TRP A 345 12.73 13.48 5.10
N ALA A 346 12.65 12.34 4.42
CA ALA A 346 13.36 11.13 4.81
C ALA A 346 14.87 11.33 4.75
N LEU A 347 15.41 11.96 3.71
CA LEU A 347 16.84 12.27 3.60
C LEU A 347 17.32 13.28 4.65
N ASN A 348 16.46 14.23 5.05
CA ASN A 348 16.77 15.15 6.14
C ASN A 348 16.80 14.45 7.51
N MET A 349 15.92 13.47 7.72
CA MET A 349 15.87 12.67 8.96
C MET A 349 16.98 11.62 9.01
N GLU A 350 17.23 10.94 7.90
CA GLU A 350 18.14 9.82 7.77
C GLU A 350 18.91 9.91 6.44
N PRO A 351 20.03 10.64 6.41
CA PRO A 351 20.83 10.85 5.20
C PRO A 351 21.43 9.56 4.62
N SER A 352 21.42 8.46 5.36
CA SER A 352 21.96 7.17 4.92
C SER A 352 21.02 6.36 4.01
N ILE A 353 19.76 6.78 3.84
CA ILE A 353 18.79 6.10 2.98
C ILE A 353 19.32 6.01 1.55
N LYS A 354 19.29 4.81 0.98
CA LYS A 354 19.68 4.53 -0.41
C LYS A 354 18.54 4.08 -1.29
N TYR A 355 17.46 3.61 -0.68
CA TYR A 355 16.36 2.93 -1.37
C TYR A 355 15.04 3.63 -1.09
N PHE A 356 14.30 3.88 -2.16
CA PHE A 356 12.89 4.19 -2.14
C PHE A 356 12.16 3.06 -2.87
N VAL A 357 11.34 2.32 -2.16
CA VAL A 357 10.60 1.17 -2.68
C VAL A 357 9.13 1.52 -2.86
N THR A 358 8.54 1.03 -3.94
CA THR A 358 7.10 1.15 -4.19
C THR A 358 6.50 -0.24 -4.21
N GLN A 359 5.54 -0.47 -3.33
CA GLN A 359 4.73 -1.68 -3.31
C GLN A 359 3.31 -1.30 -3.69
N ILE A 360 2.81 -2.00 -4.72
CA ILE A 360 1.45 -1.88 -5.23
C ILE A 360 0.75 -3.21 -4.94
N SER A 361 -0.42 -3.18 -4.28
CA SER A 361 -1.28 -4.35 -4.07
C SER A 361 -2.66 -4.21 -4.66
#